data_AF-K1LAF6-F1
#
_entry.id   AF-K1LAF6-F1
#
_cell.length_a   1.000
_cell.length_b   1.000
_cell.length_c   1.000
_cell.angle_alpha   90.00
_cell.angle_beta   90.00
_cell.angle_gamma   90.00
#
_symmetry.space_group_name_H-M   'P 1'
#
loop_
_entity.id
_entity.type
_entity.pdbx_description
1 polymer ?
#
loop_
_entity_poly.entity_id
_entity_poly.type
_entity_poly.pdbx_seq_one_letter_code
_entity_poly.pdbx_strand_id
1 'polypeptide(L)'
;MAYFNLIFLWAIFYGSHTFLANLDFKYWLRSKLGNAYKRYRLVYSLFSTVFFLFILIYGGSIEKSYLLATTDLTTYLGYMFAAFGTIILVKSLKHFSLSTFAGFRAHDDLEEQPEFVRKGAHAYVRHPLYAGLLLIFLGFFFFDPILAALIHLICLIIYLPIGIYFEEKKLIQLYGKRYIQYKKEVPALFPTKFRA
;
A
#
# COMPACT_ATOMS: atom_id res chain seq x y z
N MET A 1 -21.91 5.67 -15.36
CA MET A 1 -21.65 6.57 -14.20
C MET A 1 -20.97 5.86 -13.04
N ALA A 2 -21.41 4.67 -12.61
CA ALA A 2 -20.81 3.99 -11.44
C ALA A 2 -19.28 3.73 -11.54
N TYR A 3 -18.79 3.27 -12.68
CA TYR A 3 -17.34 3.07 -12.88
C TYR A 3 -16.53 4.38 -12.85
N PHE A 4 -17.09 5.48 -13.35
CA PHE A 4 -16.46 6.80 -13.26
C PHE A 4 -16.36 7.23 -11.79
N ASN A 5 -17.42 7.06 -11.01
CA ASN A 5 -17.41 7.32 -9.58
C ASN A 5 -16.36 6.45 -8.86
N LEU A 6 -16.23 5.17 -9.23
CA LEU A 6 -15.22 4.29 -8.65
C LEU A 6 -13.79 4.82 -8.90
N ILE A 7 -13.48 5.23 -10.13
CA ILE A 7 -12.19 5.83 -10.49
C ILE A 7 -11.98 7.14 -9.71
N PHE A 8 -13.01 7.97 -9.62
CA PHE A 8 -12.96 9.24 -8.90
C PHE A 8 -12.71 9.04 -7.40
N LEU A 9 -13.35 8.04 -6.77
CA LEU A 9 -13.11 7.69 -5.37
C LEU A 9 -11.67 7.21 -5.16
N TRP A 10 -11.12 6.40 -6.07
CA TRP A 10 -9.70 6.03 -6.04
C TRP A 10 -8.77 7.23 -6.14
N ALA A 11 -9.08 8.19 -7.02
CA ALA A 11 -8.30 9.42 -7.17
C ALA A 11 -8.32 10.25 -5.87
N ILE A 12 -9.48 10.40 -5.23
CA ILE A 12 -9.60 11.08 -3.92
C ILE A 12 -8.81 10.30 -2.86
N PHE A 13 -8.95 8.98 -2.79
CA PHE A 13 -8.26 8.15 -1.82
C PHE A 13 -6.74 8.29 -1.95
N TYR A 14 -6.19 8.12 -3.15
CA TYR A 14 -4.75 8.22 -3.36
C TYR A 14 -4.21 9.65 -3.19
N GLY A 15 -4.98 10.66 -3.60
CA GLY A 15 -4.67 12.06 -3.36
C GLY A 15 -4.60 12.37 -1.88
N SER A 16 -5.64 12.01 -1.12
CA SER A 16 -5.69 12.21 0.33
C SER A 16 -4.63 11.40 1.07
N HIS A 17 -4.41 10.13 0.71
CA HIS A 17 -3.37 9.28 1.30
C HIS A 17 -1.97 9.87 1.10
N THR A 18 -1.65 10.34 -0.12
CA THR A 18 -0.35 10.98 -0.40
C THR A 18 -0.19 12.30 0.35
N PHE A 19 -1.24 13.13 0.35
CA PHE A 19 -1.25 14.43 1.01
C PHE A 19 -1.06 14.29 2.52
N LEU A 20 -1.87 13.45 3.18
CA LEU A 20 -1.82 13.22 4.62
C LEU A 20 -0.50 12.55 5.04
N ALA A 21 0.10 11.74 4.17
CA ALA A 21 1.39 11.15 4.44
C ALA A 21 2.56 12.15 4.27
N ASN A 22 2.37 13.30 3.60
CA ASN A 22 3.43 14.26 3.30
C ASN A 22 4.08 14.81 4.59
N LEU A 23 5.41 14.90 4.61
CA LEU A 23 6.16 15.42 5.75
C LEU A 23 5.85 16.89 6.05
N ASP A 24 5.74 17.75 5.02
CA ASP A 24 5.47 19.18 5.21
C ASP A 24 4.13 19.39 5.91
N PHE A 25 3.11 18.65 5.48
CA PHE A 25 1.79 18.65 6.11
C PHE A 25 1.85 18.12 7.54
N LYS A 26 2.59 17.03 7.77
CA LYS A 26 2.77 16.47 9.12
C LYS A 26 3.48 17.42 10.07
N TYR A 27 4.54 18.11 9.64
CA TYR A 27 5.23 19.13 10.44
C TYR A 27 4.33 20.32 10.75
N TRP A 28 3.58 20.81 9.76
CA TRP A 28 2.58 21.84 9.97
C TRP A 28 1.53 21.39 11.00
N LEU A 29 1.02 20.17 10.88
CA LEU A 29 0.01 19.65 11.79
C LEU A 29 0.55 19.44 13.21
N ARG A 30 1.78 18.94 13.35
CA ARG A 30 2.50 18.82 14.64
C ARG A 30 2.65 20.19 15.30
N SER A 31 2.95 21.24 14.54
CA SER A 31 3.08 22.61 15.05
C SER A 31 1.77 23.16 15.62
N LYS A 32 0.62 22.70 15.11
CA LYS A 32 -0.71 23.11 15.57
C LYS A 32 -1.24 22.26 16.71
N LEU A 33 -1.03 20.94 16.66
CA LEU A 33 -1.65 19.99 17.60
C LEU A 33 -0.81 19.73 18.85
N GLY A 34 0.49 20.06 18.85
CA GLY A 34 1.39 19.74 19.96
C GLY A 34 1.27 18.24 20.30
N ASN A 35 1.13 17.90 21.59
CA ASN A 35 1.08 16.50 22.05
C ASN A 35 -0.07 15.67 21.47
N ALA A 36 -1.16 16.29 21.00
CA ALA A 36 -2.27 15.56 20.37
C ALA A 36 -1.86 14.90 19.04
N TYR A 37 -0.80 15.39 18.40
CA TYR A 37 -0.24 14.79 17.17
C TYR A 37 0.15 13.32 17.32
N LYS A 38 0.49 12.85 18.53
CA LYS A 38 0.82 11.43 18.77
C LYS A 38 -0.34 10.47 18.43
N ARG A 39 -1.58 10.97 18.33
CA ARG A 39 -2.77 10.22 17.90
C ARG A 39 -3.09 10.38 16.41
N TYR A 40 -2.38 11.25 15.69
CA TYR A 40 -2.57 11.48 14.25
C TYR A 40 -2.48 10.19 13.44
N ARG A 41 -1.48 9.35 13.75
CA ARG A 41 -1.28 8.07 13.05
C ARG A 41 -2.51 7.17 13.12
N LEU A 42 -3.19 7.12 14.26
CA LEU A 42 -4.41 6.32 14.44
C LEU A 42 -5.56 6.86 13.58
N VAL A 43 -5.78 8.18 13.62
CA VAL A 43 -6.83 8.85 12.84
C VAL A 43 -6.59 8.66 11.35
N TYR A 44 -5.34 8.86 10.90
CA TYR A 44 -4.92 8.63 9.52
C TYR A 44 -5.15 7.19 9.06
N SER A 45 -4.70 6.21 9.85
CA SER A 45 -4.85 4.79 9.52
C SER A 45 -6.31 4.39 9.49
N LEU A 46 -7.12 4.82 10.46
CA LEU A 46 -8.56 4.54 10.50
C LEU A 46 -9.29 5.16 9.31
N PHE A 47 -9.05 6.44 9.01
CA PHE A 47 -9.63 7.12 7.85
C PHE A 47 -9.27 6.38 6.56
N SER A 48 -7.99 6.04 6.39
CA SER A 48 -7.50 5.35 5.19
C SER A 48 -8.11 3.95 5.07
N THR A 49 -8.19 3.17 6.15
CA THR A 49 -8.81 1.83 6.13
C THR A 49 -10.30 1.91 5.85
N VAL A 50 -11.04 2.80 6.52
CA VAL A 50 -12.49 2.95 6.30
C VAL A 50 -12.78 3.38 4.87
N PHE A 51 -12.03 4.36 4.34
CA PHE A 51 -12.24 4.84 2.98
C PHE A 51 -11.86 3.79 1.94
N PHE A 52 -10.76 3.06 2.15
CA PHE A 52 -10.38 1.93 1.31
C PHE A 52 -11.46 0.84 1.28
N LEU A 53 -11.99 0.44 2.44
CA LEU A 53 -13.07 -0.54 2.53
C LEU A 53 -14.36 -0.03 1.85
N PHE A 54 -14.69 1.25 2.03
CA PHE A 54 -15.82 1.88 1.34
C PHE A 54 -15.68 1.77 -0.19
N ILE A 55 -14.49 2.00 -0.74
CA ILE A 55 -14.23 1.86 -2.18
C ILE A 55 -14.43 0.42 -2.66
N LEU A 56 -13.98 -0.58 -1.89
CA LEU A 56 -14.17 -1.98 -2.23
C LEU A 56 -15.65 -2.40 -2.16
N ILE A 57 -16.36 -1.97 -1.12
CA ILE A 57 -17.81 -2.23 -0.96
C ILE A 57 -18.58 -1.55 -2.10
N TYR A 58 -18.25 -0.29 -2.42
CA TYR A 58 -18.85 0.42 -3.54
C TYR A 58 -18.61 -0.33 -4.85
N GLY A 59 -17.35 -0.73 -5.13
CA GLY A 59 -17.01 -1.52 -6.32
C GLY A 59 -17.77 -2.84 -6.43
N GLY A 60 -17.96 -3.54 -5.30
CA GLY A 60 -18.75 -4.77 -5.23
C GLY A 60 -20.27 -4.59 -5.36
N SER A 61 -20.77 -3.37 -5.13
CA SER A 61 -22.20 -3.02 -5.31
C SER A 61 -22.57 -2.67 -6.76
N ILE A 62 -21.57 -2.42 -7.61
CA ILE A 62 -21.80 -2.15 -9.04
C ILE A 62 -22.24 -3.45 -9.72
N GLU A 63 -23.23 -3.37 -10.61
CA GLU A 63 -23.63 -4.50 -11.44
C GLU A 63 -22.42 -5.14 -12.13
N LYS A 64 -22.34 -6.46 -12.02
CA LYS A 64 -21.20 -7.23 -12.50
C LYS A 64 -21.17 -7.22 -14.02
N SER A 65 -20.12 -6.62 -14.57
CA SER A 65 -19.79 -6.69 -15.99
C SER A 65 -18.54 -7.57 -16.15
N TYR A 66 -18.75 -8.81 -16.57
CA TYR A 66 -17.68 -9.80 -16.74
C TYR A 66 -16.85 -9.49 -17.99
N LEU A 67 -15.54 -9.42 -17.83
CA LEU A 67 -14.57 -9.24 -18.91
C LEU A 67 -14.02 -10.57 -19.42
N LEU A 68 -13.98 -11.58 -18.54
CA LEU A 68 -13.58 -12.95 -18.85
C LEU A 68 -14.60 -13.92 -18.25
N ALA A 69 -14.67 -15.13 -18.80
CA ALA A 69 -15.46 -16.20 -18.20
C ALA A 69 -14.83 -16.64 -16.87
N THR A 70 -15.66 -16.83 -15.85
CA THR A 70 -15.26 -17.45 -14.59
C THR A 70 -15.12 -18.96 -14.81
N THR A 71 -13.89 -19.40 -15.02
CA THR A 71 -13.50 -20.81 -15.18
C THR A 71 -12.70 -21.28 -13.98
N ASP A 72 -12.56 -22.61 -13.82
CA ASP A 72 -11.70 -23.19 -12.79
C ASP A 72 -10.27 -22.67 -12.86
N LEU A 73 -9.75 -22.43 -14.08
CA LEU A 73 -8.42 -21.87 -14.30
C LEU A 73 -8.31 -20.45 -13.74
N THR A 74 -9.26 -19.56 -14.07
CA THR A 74 -9.24 -18.18 -13.58
C THR A 74 -9.39 -18.13 -12.05
N THR A 75 -10.27 -18.97 -11.48
CA THR A 75 -10.45 -19.07 -10.03
C THR A 75 -9.20 -19.59 -9.34
N TYR A 76 -8.56 -20.63 -9.88
CA TYR A 76 -7.29 -21.16 -9.37
C TYR A 76 -6.17 -20.11 -9.41
N LEU A 77 -6.01 -19.41 -10.53
CA LEU A 77 -5.04 -18.32 -10.65
C LEU A 77 -5.35 -17.20 -9.65
N GLY A 78 -6.62 -16.88 -9.45
CA GLY A 78 -7.08 -15.90 -8.47
C GLY A 78 -6.62 -16.24 -7.06
N TYR A 79 -6.92 -17.46 -6.60
CA TYR A 79 -6.47 -17.93 -5.28
C TYR A 79 -4.96 -18.00 -5.17
N MET A 80 -4.26 -18.48 -6.22
CA MET A 80 -2.81 -18.56 -6.25
C MET A 80 -2.17 -17.18 -6.04
N PHE A 81 -2.55 -16.17 -6.83
CA PHE A 81 -1.99 -14.83 -6.69
C PHE A 81 -2.36 -14.18 -5.35
N ALA A 82 -3.61 -14.32 -4.90
CA ALA A 82 -4.03 -13.79 -3.60
C ALA A 82 -3.27 -14.44 -2.43
N ALA A 83 -3.04 -15.76 -2.49
CA ALA A 83 -2.28 -16.49 -1.48
C ALA A 83 -0.81 -16.04 -1.43
N PHE A 84 -0.12 -16.00 -2.58
CA PHE A 84 1.26 -15.51 -2.65
C PHE A 84 1.37 -14.05 -2.18
N GLY A 85 0.46 -13.18 -2.63
CA GLY A 85 0.43 -11.78 -2.21
C GLY A 85 0.24 -11.63 -0.71
N THR A 86 -0.67 -12.42 -0.11
CA THR A 86 -0.90 -12.44 1.33
C THR A 86 0.32 -12.94 2.10
N ILE A 87 0.99 -14.01 1.63
CA ILE A 87 2.22 -14.52 2.25
C ILE A 87 3.31 -13.45 2.26
N ILE A 88 3.51 -12.75 1.14
CA ILE A 88 4.48 -11.66 1.04
C ILE A 88 4.12 -10.52 1.99
N LEU A 89 2.85 -10.11 2.02
CA LEU A 89 2.35 -9.06 2.90
C LEU A 89 2.59 -9.39 4.37
N VAL A 90 2.18 -10.59 4.83
CA VAL A 90 2.35 -11.03 6.21
C VAL A 90 3.84 -11.13 6.59
N LYS A 91 4.68 -11.69 5.71
CA LYS A 91 6.14 -11.76 5.96
C LYS A 91 6.78 -10.38 6.04
N SER A 92 6.29 -9.41 5.28
CA SER A 92 6.79 -8.03 5.30
C SER A 92 6.46 -7.32 6.61
N LEU A 93 5.31 -7.61 7.20
CA LEU A 93 4.88 -7.02 8.47
C LEU A 93 5.63 -7.57 9.69
N LYS A 94 6.36 -8.69 9.58
CA LYS A 94 7.03 -9.35 10.72
C LYS A 94 8.04 -8.45 11.46
N HIS A 95 8.64 -7.48 10.76
CA HIS A 95 9.60 -6.54 11.34
C HIS A 95 8.96 -5.24 11.84
N PHE A 96 7.65 -5.07 11.66
CA PHE A 96 6.92 -3.88 12.07
C PHE A 96 5.96 -4.21 13.21
N SER A 97 5.93 -3.36 14.23
CA SER A 97 4.88 -3.39 15.25
C SER A 97 3.55 -2.98 14.60
N LEU A 98 2.60 -3.91 14.47
CA LEU A 98 1.26 -3.63 13.96
C LEU A 98 0.56 -2.53 14.78
N SER A 99 0.77 -2.53 16.10
CA SER A 99 0.24 -1.49 16.99
C SER A 99 0.79 -0.10 16.67
N THR A 100 2.06 -0.01 16.28
CA THR A 100 2.69 1.27 15.89
C THR A 100 2.28 1.66 14.48
N PHE A 101 2.22 0.69 13.56
CA PHE A 101 1.79 0.89 12.17
C PHE A 101 0.35 1.43 12.10
N ALA A 102 -0.57 0.81 12.85
CA ALA A 102 -1.96 1.21 12.95
C ALA A 102 -2.19 2.46 13.83
N GLY A 103 -1.23 2.82 14.69
CA GLY A 103 -1.33 3.98 15.58
C GLY A 103 -2.05 3.72 16.91
N PHE A 104 -2.36 2.46 17.26
CA PHE A 104 -2.94 2.13 18.58
C PHE A 104 -2.05 2.54 19.74
N ARG A 105 -0.73 2.54 19.53
CA ARG A 105 0.22 3.17 20.44
C ARG A 105 0.41 4.61 20.02
N ALA A 106 0.11 5.55 20.92
CA ALA A 106 0.42 6.96 20.70
C ALA A 106 1.93 7.12 20.51
N HIS A 107 2.32 7.66 19.35
CA HIS A 107 3.69 7.69 18.88
C HIS A 107 3.87 8.89 17.94
N ASP A 108 4.99 9.60 18.07
CA ASP A 108 5.36 10.66 17.13
C ASP A 108 6.24 10.11 16.01
N ASP A 109 5.64 9.86 14.86
CA ASP A 109 6.30 9.31 13.67
C ASP A 109 7.19 10.31 12.92
N LEU A 110 7.36 11.53 13.45
CA LEU A 110 8.38 12.49 13.02
C LEU A 110 9.63 12.44 13.92
N GLU A 111 9.49 12.03 15.19
CA GLU A 111 10.59 11.96 16.16
C GLU A 111 11.19 10.56 16.25
N GLU A 112 10.37 9.51 16.37
CA GLU A 112 10.90 8.15 16.53
C GLU A 112 11.15 7.50 15.16
N GLN A 113 12.42 7.46 14.80
CA GLN A 113 12.86 6.85 13.54
C GLN A 113 12.84 5.33 13.66
N PRO A 114 12.14 4.61 12.77
CA PRO A 114 12.19 3.17 12.76
C PRO A 114 13.60 2.68 12.42
N GLU A 115 13.93 1.46 12.86
CA GLU A 115 15.19 0.83 12.48
C GLU A 115 15.24 0.63 10.96
N PHE A 116 16.40 0.85 10.36
CA PHE A 116 16.59 0.62 8.94
C PHE A 116 16.65 -0.89 8.63
N VAL A 117 15.56 -1.44 8.11
CA VAL A 117 15.43 -2.88 7.79
C VAL A 117 15.84 -3.19 6.36
N ARG A 118 16.82 -4.09 6.19
CA ARG A 118 17.22 -4.71 4.90
C ARG A 118 17.14 -6.24 4.89
N LYS A 119 16.50 -6.84 5.89
CA LYS A 119 16.40 -8.30 6.07
C LYS A 119 15.03 -8.82 5.61
N GLY A 120 14.91 -10.14 5.45
CA GLY A 120 13.66 -10.78 5.02
C GLY A 120 13.25 -10.33 3.62
N ALA A 121 11.97 -10.00 3.43
CA ALA A 121 11.45 -9.57 2.13
C ALA A 121 12.14 -8.29 1.60
N HIS A 122 12.57 -7.39 2.50
CA HIS A 122 13.32 -6.18 2.15
C HIS A 122 14.72 -6.45 1.59
N ALA A 123 15.24 -7.68 1.69
CA ALA A 123 16.51 -8.06 1.04
C ALA A 123 16.35 -8.25 -0.48
N TYR A 124 15.15 -8.58 -0.95
CA TYR A 124 14.87 -8.93 -2.34
C TYR A 124 14.19 -7.80 -3.11
N VAL A 125 13.29 -7.06 -2.46
CA VAL A 125 12.57 -5.91 -3.04
C VAL A 125 12.42 -4.81 -2.00
N ARG A 126 12.40 -3.54 -2.42
CA ARG A 126 12.30 -2.40 -1.48
C ARG A 126 10.93 -2.24 -0.86
N HIS A 127 9.89 -2.56 -1.64
CA HIS A 127 8.49 -2.34 -1.27
C HIS A 127 7.71 -3.66 -1.29
N PRO A 128 8.03 -4.63 -0.44
CA PRO A 128 7.40 -5.95 -0.49
C PRO A 128 5.91 -5.92 -0.13
N LEU A 129 5.47 -4.96 0.71
CA LEU A 129 4.04 -4.73 0.97
C LEU A 129 3.27 -4.35 -0.31
N TYR A 130 3.87 -3.50 -1.16
CA TYR A 130 3.26 -3.12 -2.43
C TYR A 130 3.27 -4.26 -3.44
N ALA A 131 4.33 -5.06 -3.48
CA ALA A 131 4.38 -6.27 -4.30
C ALA A 131 3.28 -7.26 -3.86
N GLY A 132 3.09 -7.46 -2.55
CA GLY A 132 2.01 -8.29 -2.01
C GLY A 132 0.63 -7.75 -2.36
N LEU A 133 0.40 -6.44 -2.21
CA LEU A 133 -0.86 -5.80 -2.55
C LEU A 133 -1.19 -5.91 -4.05
N LEU A 134 -0.20 -5.73 -4.92
CA LEU A 134 -0.36 -5.91 -6.37
C LEU A 134 -0.80 -7.33 -6.71
N LEU A 135 -0.19 -8.35 -6.09
CA LEU A 135 -0.59 -9.74 -6.30
C LEU A 135 -1.99 -10.04 -5.73
N ILE A 136 -2.36 -9.45 -4.60
CA ILE A 136 -3.72 -9.59 -4.05
C ILE A 136 -4.76 -9.02 -5.02
N PHE A 137 -4.52 -7.82 -5.56
CA PHE A 137 -5.44 -7.18 -6.52
C PHE A 137 -5.48 -7.92 -7.85
N LEU A 138 -4.34 -8.47 -8.28
CA LEU A 138 -4.28 -9.35 -9.44
C LEU A 138 -5.08 -10.64 -9.21
N GLY A 139 -4.94 -11.24 -8.02
CA GLY A 139 -5.72 -12.41 -7.61
C GLY A 139 -7.22 -12.12 -7.54
N PHE A 140 -7.60 -10.96 -7.01
CA PHE A 140 -9.00 -10.52 -6.99
C PHE A 140 -9.58 -10.40 -8.40
N PHE A 141 -8.82 -9.81 -9.35
CA PHE A 141 -9.22 -9.74 -10.75
C PHE A 141 -9.38 -11.12 -11.40
N PHE A 142 -8.47 -12.07 -11.17
CA PHE A 142 -8.64 -13.41 -11.75
C PHE A 142 -9.76 -14.22 -11.07
N PHE A 143 -10.00 -14.00 -9.77
CA PHE A 143 -11.07 -14.68 -9.04
C PHE A 143 -12.47 -14.24 -9.49
N ASP A 144 -12.70 -12.93 -9.65
CA ASP A 144 -13.94 -12.36 -10.16
C ASP A 144 -13.59 -11.33 -11.26
N PRO A 145 -13.43 -11.76 -12.53
CA PRO A 145 -12.91 -10.95 -13.64
C PRO A 145 -13.94 -9.95 -14.17
N ILE A 146 -14.44 -9.11 -13.28
CA ILE A 146 -15.36 -8.03 -13.56
C ILE A 146 -14.63 -6.71 -13.79
N LEU A 147 -15.27 -5.79 -14.51
CA LEU A 147 -14.71 -4.47 -14.80
C LEU A 147 -14.31 -3.68 -13.53
N ALA A 148 -15.06 -3.82 -12.44
CA ALA A 148 -14.71 -3.18 -11.17
C ALA A 148 -13.37 -3.69 -10.61
N ALA A 149 -13.13 -5.00 -10.62
CA ALA A 149 -11.87 -5.61 -10.18
C ALA A 149 -10.68 -5.14 -11.04
N LEU A 150 -10.88 -5.02 -12.35
CA LEU A 150 -9.87 -4.45 -13.25
C LEU A 150 -9.58 -2.98 -12.91
N ILE A 151 -10.60 -2.17 -12.65
CA ILE A 151 -10.42 -0.76 -12.25
C ILE A 151 -9.61 -0.66 -10.96
N HIS A 152 -9.93 -1.46 -9.93
CA HIS A 152 -9.15 -1.50 -8.70
C HIS A 152 -7.67 -1.80 -8.98
N LEU A 153 -7.38 -2.80 -9.81
CA LEU A 153 -6.02 -3.18 -10.19
C LEU A 153 -5.30 -2.07 -10.97
N ILE A 154 -5.95 -1.47 -11.97
CA ILE A 154 -5.36 -0.40 -12.78
C ILE A 154 -5.06 0.83 -11.93
N CYS A 155 -6.01 1.25 -11.09
CA CYS A 155 -5.82 2.37 -10.17
C CYS A 155 -4.61 2.14 -9.24
N LEU A 156 -4.45 0.91 -8.73
CA LEU A 156 -3.27 0.54 -7.94
C LEU A 156 -1.97 0.63 -8.77
N ILE A 157 -1.94 0.04 -9.97
CA ILE A 157 -0.75 0.06 -10.85
C ILE A 157 -0.32 1.49 -11.17
N ILE A 158 -1.28 2.38 -11.45
CA ILE A 158 -1.01 3.81 -11.73
C ILE A 158 -0.49 4.52 -10.49
N TYR A 159 -1.04 4.23 -9.31
CA TYR A 159 -0.65 4.88 -8.07
C TYR A 159 0.70 4.42 -7.52
N LEU A 160 1.06 3.14 -7.66
CA LEU A 160 2.26 2.57 -7.05
C LEU A 160 3.55 3.36 -7.34
N PRO A 161 3.86 3.79 -8.57
CA PRO A 161 5.02 4.64 -8.85
C PRO A 161 5.02 5.96 -8.06
N ILE A 162 3.85 6.58 -7.89
CA ILE A 162 3.66 7.84 -7.15
C ILE A 162 3.90 7.58 -5.66
N GLY A 163 3.24 6.56 -5.09
CA GLY A 163 3.41 6.17 -3.70
C GLY A 163 4.87 5.84 -3.36
N ILE A 164 5.51 5.03 -4.20
CA ILE A 164 6.94 4.69 -4.11
C ILE A 164 7.81 5.94 -4.15
N TYR A 165 7.57 6.86 -5.08
CA TYR A 165 8.37 8.09 -5.18
C TYR A 165 8.33 8.91 -3.88
N PHE A 166 7.13 9.17 -3.36
CA PHE A 166 6.97 9.96 -2.13
C PHE A 166 7.50 9.22 -0.90
N GLU A 167 7.32 7.91 -0.82
CA GLU A 167 7.88 7.09 0.26
C GLU A 167 9.41 7.09 0.22
N GLU A 168 10.02 6.83 -0.94
CA GLU A 168 11.48 6.85 -1.09
C GLU A 168 12.07 8.22 -0.80
N LYS A 169 11.39 9.31 -1.16
CA LYS A 169 11.81 10.68 -0.79
C LYS A 169 11.92 10.83 0.73
N LYS A 170 10.94 10.31 1.48
CA LYS A 170 10.96 10.33 2.96
C LYS A 170 12.05 9.44 3.52
N LEU A 171 12.20 8.23 2.99
CA LEU A 171 13.23 7.28 3.44
C LEU A 171 14.65 7.80 3.18
N ILE A 172 14.87 8.56 2.10
CA ILE A 172 16.13 9.27 1.84
C ILE A 172 16.36 10.37 2.87
N GLN A 173 15.33 11.14 3.25
CA GLN A 173 15.47 12.15 4.31
C GLN A 173 15.79 11.53 5.68
N LEU A 174 15.20 10.36 5.98
CA LEU A 174 15.41 9.66 7.26
C LEU A 174 16.76 8.94 7.33
N TYR A 175 17.14 8.20 6.30
CA TYR A 175 18.31 7.30 6.34
C TYR A 175 19.49 7.74 5.46
N GLY A 176 19.34 8.82 4.69
CA GLY A 176 20.38 9.43 3.88
C GLY A 176 21.08 8.46 2.94
N LYS A 177 22.42 8.45 2.99
CA LYS A 177 23.29 7.62 2.14
C LYS A 177 22.99 6.13 2.23
N ARG A 178 22.52 5.63 3.38
CA ARG A 178 22.20 4.20 3.57
C ARG A 178 21.04 3.76 2.66
N TYR A 179 20.01 4.59 2.54
CA TYR A 179 18.89 4.30 1.64
C TYR A 179 19.26 4.47 0.16
N ILE A 180 20.07 5.48 -0.15
CA ILE A 180 20.55 5.69 -1.53
C ILE A 180 21.34 4.47 -2.01
N GLN A 181 22.21 3.90 -1.18
CA GLN A 181 22.95 2.69 -1.53
C GLN A 181 22.01 1.47 -1.67
N TYR A 182 21.07 1.31 -0.74
CA TYR A 182 20.05 0.26 -0.81
C TYR A 182 19.22 0.32 -2.11
N LYS A 183 18.84 1.54 -2.53
CA LYS A 183 18.10 1.79 -3.78
C LYS A 183 18.84 1.33 -5.04
N LYS A 184 20.17 1.39 -5.04
CA LYS A 184 21.01 0.90 -6.14
C LYS A 184 21.10 -0.64 -6.18
N GLU A 185 21.03 -1.29 -5.02
CA GLU A 185 21.30 -2.72 -4.88
C GLU A 185 20.05 -3.59 -5.00
N VAL A 186 18.88 -3.09 -4.57
CA VAL A 186 17.65 -3.88 -4.42
C VAL A 186 16.54 -3.22 -5.24
N PRO A 187 15.83 -3.93 -6.14
CA PRO A 187 14.78 -3.36 -7.00
C PRO A 187 13.51 -2.98 -6.22
N ALA A 188 12.62 -2.19 -6.82
CA ALA A 188 11.44 -1.66 -6.15
C ALA A 188 10.39 -2.74 -5.79
N LEU A 189 9.93 -3.51 -6.78
CA LEU A 189 8.76 -4.41 -6.65
C LEU A 189 9.03 -5.86 -7.08
N PHE A 190 9.83 -6.07 -8.12
CA PHE A 190 10.11 -7.41 -8.64
C PHE A 190 11.58 -7.78 -8.41
N PRO A 191 11.86 -8.95 -7.81
CA PRO A 191 13.23 -9.36 -7.51
C PRO A 191 13.99 -9.64 -8.81
N THR A 192 15.21 -9.11 -8.91
CA THR A 192 16.11 -9.38 -10.05
C THR A 192 17.16 -10.43 -9.73
N LYS A 193 17.40 -10.71 -8.44
CA LYS A 193 18.32 -11.73 -7.95
C LYS A 193 17.74 -12.37 -6.69
N PHE A 194 17.60 -13.69 -6.69
CA PHE A 194 17.39 -14.45 -5.46
C PHE A 194 18.78 -14.72 -4.89
N ARG A 195 19.18 -13.95 -3.87
CA ARG A 195 20.39 -14.29 -3.11
C ARG A 195 20.07 -15.57 -2.33
N ALA A 196 20.79 -16.64 -2.69
CA ALA A 196 20.85 -17.91 -1.98
C ALA A 196 21.56 -17.76 -0.64
#